data_AF-A0A0F9ECJ9-F1
#
_entry.id   AF-A0A0F9ECJ9-F1
#
_cell.length_a   1.000
_cell.length_b   1.000
_cell.length_c   1.000
_cell.angle_alpha   90.00
_cell.angle_beta   90.00
_cell.angle_gamma   90.00
#
_symmetry.space_group_name_H-M   'P 1'
#
loop_
_entity.id
_entity.type
_entity.pdbx_description
1 polymer ?
#
loop_
_entity_poly.entity_id
_entity_poly.type
_entity_poly.pdbx_seq_one_letter_code
_entity_poly.pdbx_strand_id
1 'polypeptide(L)'
;MSDILEENVDQKYFTFNDNGLNQDWSNEIVFMNPPYGGNTGDWIRKAYAESIGGATVVCLIVSSTDRSYWHDYIFPYAHQIRFLRGRLKFSNSISTAPFASAIVLFADKRRTNDYIVFYNESVSSLKKRTATAQLEAFT
;
A
#
# COMPACT_ATOMS: atom_id res chain seq x y z
N MET A 1 27.15 -10.86 -12.17
CA MET A 1 27.29 -9.40 -12.05
C MET A 1 25.86 -8.83 -11.98
N SER A 2 24.95 -9.27 -11.09
CA SER A 2 25.01 -9.41 -9.62
C SER A 2 25.70 -8.22 -8.97
N ASP A 3 24.98 -7.57 -8.06
CA ASP A 3 25.36 -6.47 -7.17
C ASP A 3 24.91 -5.09 -7.67
N ILE A 4 23.82 -4.60 -7.07
CA ILE A 4 23.56 -3.20 -6.69
C ILE A 4 22.25 -3.21 -5.84
N LEU A 5 22.44 -2.96 -4.53
CA LEU A 5 21.48 -2.53 -3.50
C LEU A 5 20.66 -3.60 -2.76
N GLU A 6 21.33 -4.50 -2.04
CA GLU A 6 20.87 -4.91 -0.70
C GLU A 6 21.44 -3.91 0.33
N GLU A 7 20.82 -2.73 0.43
CA GLU A 7 21.03 -1.91 1.63
C GLU A 7 20.19 -2.49 2.78
N ASN A 8 20.91 -3.15 3.68
CA ASN A 8 20.48 -3.76 4.92
C ASN A 8 19.59 -2.83 5.78
N VAL A 9 18.28 -3.08 5.74
CA VAL A 9 17.40 -2.91 6.89
C VAL A 9 16.81 -4.30 7.13
N ASP A 10 16.97 -4.86 8.33
CA ASP A 10 16.27 -6.08 8.75
C ASP A 10 14.75 -5.80 8.69
N GLN A 11 14.17 -5.93 7.50
CA GLN A 11 12.75 -5.67 7.29
C GLN A 11 11.97 -6.81 7.93
N LYS A 12 11.32 -6.51 9.05
CA LYS A 12 10.36 -7.41 9.67
C LYS A 12 9.23 -7.69 8.69
N TYR A 13 9.18 -8.90 8.15
CA TYR A 13 8.18 -9.32 7.18
C TYR A 13 7.35 -10.47 7.72
N PHE A 14 6.03 -10.34 7.59
CA PHE A 14 5.08 -11.37 7.96
C PHE A 14 4.45 -11.99 6.73
N THR A 15 4.53 -13.30 6.66
CA THR A 15 3.86 -14.11 5.65
C THR A 15 2.41 -14.40 6.06
N PHE A 16 1.69 -15.09 5.17
CA PHE A 16 0.38 -15.63 5.48
C PHE A 16 0.39 -16.52 6.73
N ASN A 17 1.46 -17.30 6.95
CA ASN A 17 1.57 -18.24 8.07
C ASN A 17 1.80 -17.54 9.42
N ASP A 18 2.39 -16.35 9.39
CA ASP A 18 2.67 -15.57 10.61
C ASP A 18 1.42 -14.84 11.13
N ASN A 19 0.35 -14.80 10.34
CA ASN A 19 -0.88 -14.08 10.62
C ASN A 19 -0.64 -12.62 11.06
N GLY A 20 -0.42 -11.74 10.08
CA GLY A 20 -0.15 -10.32 10.33
C GLY A 20 -1.20 -9.57 11.17
N LEU A 21 -2.44 -10.06 11.28
CA LEU A 21 -3.46 -9.46 12.16
C LEU A 21 -3.12 -9.60 13.64
N ASN A 22 -2.40 -10.66 14.01
CA ASN A 22 -2.01 -10.95 15.39
C ASN A 22 -0.68 -10.29 15.79
N GLN A 23 -0.02 -9.62 14.84
CA GLN A 23 1.28 -9.02 15.07
C GLN A 23 1.15 -7.61 15.64
N ASP A 24 2.12 -7.24 16.48
CA ASP A 24 2.25 -5.88 17.00
C ASP A 24 2.78 -4.94 15.91
N TRP A 25 2.04 -3.86 15.65
CA TRP A 25 2.34 -2.82 14.67
C TRP A 25 2.64 -1.46 15.35
N SER A 26 2.62 -1.41 16.68
CA SER A 26 2.72 -0.17 17.44
C SER A 26 4.03 0.55 17.18
N ASN A 27 3.95 1.88 16.99
CA ASN A 27 5.09 2.76 16.69
C ASN A 27 5.91 2.42 15.42
N GLU A 28 5.39 1.58 14.53
CA GLU A 28 6.06 1.19 13.29
C GLU A 28 5.51 1.92 12.04
N ILE A 29 6.27 1.86 10.95
CA ILE A 29 5.78 2.15 9.60
C ILE A 29 5.45 0.82 8.93
N VAL A 30 4.16 0.52 8.80
CA VAL A 30 3.67 -0.76 8.29
C VAL A 30 3.19 -0.60 6.85
N PHE A 31 3.73 -1.41 5.94
CA PHE A 31 3.13 -1.66 4.65
C PHE A 31 2.32 -2.95 4.70
N MET A 32 1.05 -2.91 4.32
CA MET A 32 0.23 -4.11 4.19
C MET A 32 -0.42 -4.23 2.81
N ASN A 33 -0.43 -5.47 2.33
CA ASN A 33 -1.16 -5.89 1.14
C ASN A 33 -1.96 -7.15 1.54
N PRO A 34 -3.11 -6.98 2.24
CA PRO A 34 -3.82 -8.10 2.84
C PRO A 34 -4.37 -9.03 1.76
N PRO A 35 -4.65 -10.31 2.09
CA PRO A 35 -5.42 -11.17 1.21
C PRO A 35 -6.73 -10.48 0.81
N TYR A 36 -6.98 -10.37 -0.49
CA TYR A 36 -8.19 -9.73 -1.00
C TYR A 36 -9.39 -10.66 -0.82
N GLY A 37 -10.50 -10.12 -0.32
CA GLY A 37 -11.73 -10.88 -0.11
C GLY A 37 -12.45 -10.48 1.18
N GLY A 38 -13.22 -11.41 1.74
CA GLY A 38 -14.12 -11.13 2.87
C GLY A 38 -13.43 -10.50 4.09
N ASN A 39 -12.18 -10.88 4.37
CA ASN A 39 -11.49 -10.46 5.59
C ASN A 39 -10.74 -9.13 5.45
N THR A 40 -10.72 -8.48 4.27
CA THR A 40 -10.03 -7.20 4.07
C THR A 40 -10.50 -6.13 5.07
N GLY A 41 -11.77 -6.19 5.50
CA GLY A 41 -12.30 -5.28 6.52
C GLY A 41 -11.60 -5.37 7.88
N ASP A 42 -11.17 -6.55 8.31
CA ASP A 42 -10.47 -6.73 9.60
C ASP A 42 -9.07 -6.11 9.58
N TRP A 43 -8.38 -6.22 8.43
CA TRP A 43 -7.09 -5.57 8.21
C TRP A 43 -7.21 -4.04 8.24
N ILE A 44 -8.24 -3.49 7.61
CA ILE A 44 -8.50 -2.05 7.63
C ILE A 44 -8.86 -1.56 9.03
N ARG A 45 -9.69 -2.32 9.77
CA ARG A 45 -10.00 -2.01 11.17
C ARG A 45 -8.73 -1.97 12.03
N LYS A 46 -7.84 -2.97 11.88
CA LYS A 46 -6.55 -3.00 12.58
C LYS A 46 -5.67 -1.82 12.18
N ALA A 47 -5.52 -1.56 10.88
CA ALA A 47 -4.72 -0.43 10.39
C ALA A 47 -5.15 0.91 10.99
N TYR A 48 -6.46 1.16 11.04
CA TYR A 48 -6.99 2.33 11.73
C TYR A 48 -6.66 2.32 13.23
N ALA A 49 -6.95 1.23 13.95
CA ALA A 49 -6.71 1.14 15.39
C ALA A 49 -5.22 1.35 15.75
N GLU A 50 -4.31 0.71 15.04
CA GLU A 50 -2.86 0.85 15.22
C GLU A 50 -2.39 2.27 14.91
N SER A 51 -3.01 2.93 13.93
CA SER A 51 -2.66 4.32 13.61
C SER A 51 -3.04 5.31 14.71
N ILE A 52 -4.11 5.06 15.47
CA ILE A 52 -4.46 5.84 16.66
C ILE A 52 -3.39 5.66 17.75
N GLY A 53 -2.74 4.49 17.79
CA GLY A 53 -1.61 4.19 18.67
C GLY A 53 -0.26 4.73 18.18
N GLY A 54 -0.23 5.53 17.11
CA GLY A 54 0.98 6.17 16.58
C GLY A 54 1.63 5.46 15.38
N ALA A 55 1.12 4.30 14.95
CA ALA A 55 1.64 3.63 13.76
C ALA A 55 1.32 4.44 12.48
N THR A 56 2.17 4.30 11.47
CA THR A 56 1.86 4.76 10.10
C THR A 56 1.59 3.54 9.24
N VAL A 57 0.37 3.38 8.74
CA VAL A 57 -0.03 2.19 7.99
C VAL A 57 -0.38 2.53 6.55
N VAL A 58 0.39 1.98 5.61
CA VAL A 58 0.20 2.09 4.17
C VAL A 58 -0.47 0.82 3.66
N CYS A 59 -1.67 0.96 3.14
CA CYS A 59 -2.51 -0.16 2.72
C CYS A 59 -2.60 -0.20 1.20
N LEU A 60 -2.17 -1.30 0.57
CA LEU A 60 -2.50 -1.59 -0.82
C LEU A 60 -3.73 -2.49 -0.87
N ILE A 61 -4.88 -1.94 -1.30
CA ILE A 61 -6.15 -2.65 -1.33
C ILE A 61 -6.86 -2.49 -2.66
N VAL A 62 -7.88 -3.33 -2.87
CA VAL A 62 -8.84 -3.14 -3.97
C VAL A 62 -9.68 -1.88 -3.71
N SER A 63 -9.87 -1.08 -4.76
CA SER A 63 -10.70 0.12 -4.75
C SER A 63 -12.21 -0.20 -4.86
N SER A 64 -12.71 -1.11 -4.02
CA SER A 64 -14.13 -1.46 -3.91
C SER A 64 -14.82 -0.54 -2.92
N THR A 65 -14.97 0.73 -3.31
CA THR A 65 -15.45 1.83 -2.44
C THR A 65 -16.87 1.64 -1.92
N ASP A 66 -17.61 0.64 -2.43
CA ASP A 66 -18.94 0.23 -2.00
C ASP A 66 -18.94 -0.59 -0.69
N ARG A 67 -17.79 -1.17 -0.29
CA ARG A 67 -17.71 -2.04 0.89
C ARG A 67 -17.80 -1.25 2.19
N SER A 68 -18.43 -1.83 3.23
CA SER A 68 -18.62 -1.18 4.54
C SER A 68 -17.33 -0.61 5.14
N TYR A 69 -16.21 -1.33 5.08
CA TYR A 69 -14.95 -0.84 5.65
C TYR A 69 -14.43 0.45 4.97
N TRP A 70 -14.85 0.74 3.74
CA TRP A 70 -14.57 2.04 3.12
C TRP A 70 -15.34 3.16 3.81
N HIS A 71 -16.61 2.94 4.10
CA HIS A 71 -17.49 3.92 4.73
C HIS A 71 -17.24 4.06 6.24
N ASP A 72 -16.95 2.96 6.91
CA ASP A 72 -16.82 2.92 8.37
C ASP A 72 -15.43 3.34 8.85
N TYR A 73 -14.38 3.12 8.03
CA TYR A 73 -12.99 3.37 8.42
C TYR A 73 -12.22 4.27 7.46
N ILE A 74 -12.23 3.98 6.16
CA ILE A 74 -11.36 4.67 5.21
C ILE A 74 -11.82 6.12 4.99
N PHE A 75 -13.06 6.37 4.62
CA PHE A 75 -13.55 7.74 4.38
C PHE A 75 -13.49 8.62 5.64
N PRO A 76 -13.90 8.14 6.83
CA PRO A 76 -13.90 8.96 8.03
C PRO A 76 -12.49 9.18 8.62
N TYR A 77 -11.57 8.23 8.45
CA TYR A 77 -10.33 8.24 9.24
C TYR A 77 -9.02 8.09 8.44
N ALA A 78 -9.06 7.77 7.15
CA ALA A 78 -7.82 7.77 6.37
C ALA A 78 -7.20 9.17 6.38
N HIS A 79 -5.88 9.20 6.53
CA HIS A 79 -5.08 10.39 6.38
C HIS A 79 -5.02 10.82 4.90
N GLN A 80 -4.93 9.85 3.99
CA GLN A 80 -4.90 10.08 2.55
C GLN A 80 -5.37 8.84 1.77
N ILE A 81 -6.04 9.05 0.64
CA ILE A 81 -6.44 8.01 -0.31
C ILE A 81 -5.82 8.33 -1.67
N ARG A 82 -5.09 7.39 -2.25
CA ARG A 82 -4.44 7.55 -3.55
C ARG A 82 -4.99 6.53 -4.54
N PHE A 83 -5.66 7.01 -5.57
CA PHE A 83 -6.16 6.16 -6.65
C PHE A 83 -5.10 6.03 -7.74
N LEU A 84 -4.76 4.79 -8.09
CA LEU A 84 -3.71 4.49 -9.05
C LEU A 84 -4.24 4.57 -10.49
N ARG A 85 -3.43 5.12 -11.40
CA ARG A 85 -3.73 5.11 -12.84
C ARG A 85 -3.35 3.76 -13.45
N GLY A 86 -4.37 3.01 -13.86
CA GLY A 86 -4.21 1.67 -14.45
C GLY A 86 -4.17 0.54 -13.41
N ARG A 87 -4.27 -0.71 -13.88
CA ARG A 87 -4.30 -1.89 -13.01
C ARG A 87 -2.89 -2.41 -12.76
N LEU A 88 -2.64 -2.82 -11.51
CA LEU A 88 -1.34 -3.37 -11.13
C LEU A 88 -1.12 -4.75 -11.76
N LYS A 89 0.14 -5.04 -12.10
CA LYS A 89 0.61 -6.38 -12.43
C LYS A 89 1.49 -6.86 -11.27
N PHE A 90 1.02 -7.87 -10.54
CA PHE A 90 1.76 -8.47 -9.44
C PHE A 90 2.84 -9.42 -9.97
N SER A 91 3.88 -9.68 -9.17
CA SER A 91 4.93 -10.64 -9.54
C SER A 91 4.33 -12.00 -9.91
N ASN A 92 4.91 -12.65 -10.91
CA ASN A 92 4.50 -13.96 -11.45
C ASN A 92 3.11 -14.00 -12.13
N SER A 93 2.38 -12.88 -12.23
CA SER A 93 1.13 -12.82 -12.99
C SER A 93 1.38 -12.64 -14.49
N ILE A 94 0.56 -13.27 -15.33
CA ILE A 94 0.62 -13.12 -16.80
C ILE A 94 -0.01 -11.78 -17.21
N SER A 95 -1.17 -11.47 -16.65
CA SER A 95 -1.97 -10.27 -16.92
C SER A 95 -2.06 -9.34 -15.71
N THR A 96 -2.53 -8.12 -15.92
CA THR A 96 -2.87 -7.20 -14.82
C THR A 96 -4.00 -7.76 -13.98
N ALA A 97 -4.03 -7.42 -12.69
CA ALA A 97 -5.15 -7.72 -11.82
C ALA A 97 -6.48 -7.27 -12.46
N PRO A 98 -7.60 -8.01 -12.27
CA PRO A 98 -8.88 -7.67 -12.88
C PRO A 98 -9.60 -6.51 -12.17
N PHE A 99 -9.01 -5.94 -11.13
CA PHE A 99 -9.60 -4.91 -10.27
C PHE A 99 -8.73 -3.65 -10.19
N ALA A 100 -9.36 -2.54 -9.79
CA ALA A 100 -8.67 -1.29 -9.48
C ALA A 100 -8.05 -1.36 -8.07
N SER A 101 -6.95 -0.64 -7.86
CA SER A 101 -6.25 -0.58 -6.58
C SER A 101 -6.18 0.84 -6.06
N ALA A 102 -6.17 0.97 -4.74
CA ALA A 102 -5.91 2.21 -4.03
C ALA A 102 -4.81 2.01 -2.99
N ILE A 103 -4.06 3.09 -2.74
CA ILE A 103 -3.24 3.21 -1.53
C ILE A 103 -4.04 3.99 -0.50
N VAL A 104 -4.25 3.42 0.67
CA VAL A 104 -4.87 4.10 1.81
C VAL A 104 -3.83 4.28 2.90
N LEU A 105 -3.68 5.51 3.38
CA LEU A 105 -2.76 5.86 4.46
C LEU A 105 -3.55 6.14 5.73
N PHE A 106 -3.22 5.43 6.81
CA PHE A 106 -3.63 5.79 8.17
C PHE A 106 -2.41 6.26 8.95
N ALA A 107 -2.53 7.39 9.66
CA ALA A 107 -1.47 7.97 10.48
C ALA A 107 -2.07 8.95 11.50
N ASP A 108 -1.48 9.03 12.70
CA ASP A 108 -1.89 9.95 13.78
C ASP A 108 -1.66 11.44 13.48
N LYS A 109 -0.87 11.75 12.44
CA LYS A 109 -0.58 13.14 12.08
C LYS A 109 -1.81 13.83 11.49
N ARG A 110 -1.94 15.15 11.73
CA ARG A 110 -2.99 16.01 11.11
C ARG A 110 -3.06 15.72 9.61
N ARG A 111 -4.28 15.48 9.09
CA ARG A 111 -4.54 15.24 7.65
C ARG A 111 -3.73 16.22 6.79
N THR A 112 -2.96 15.70 5.84
CA THR A 112 -2.32 16.53 4.81
C THR A 112 -3.37 17.32 4.03
N ASN A 113 -2.97 18.45 3.43
CA ASN A 113 -3.86 19.25 2.58
C ASN A 113 -4.47 18.45 1.42
N ASP A 114 -3.81 17.38 0.97
CA ASP A 114 -4.29 16.53 -0.11
C ASP A 114 -4.90 15.22 0.45
N TYR A 115 -6.18 15.24 0.80
CA TYR A 115 -6.88 14.04 1.29
C TYR A 115 -7.05 12.97 0.20
N ILE A 116 -7.31 13.38 -1.04
CA ILE A 116 -7.45 12.50 -2.20
C ILE A 116 -6.37 12.85 -3.22
N VAL A 117 -5.60 11.86 -3.65
CA VAL A 117 -4.52 12.01 -4.62
C VAL A 117 -4.78 11.14 -5.84
N PHE A 118 -4.53 11.69 -7.02
CA PHE A 118 -4.57 10.98 -8.29
C PHE A 118 -3.23 11.11 -9.01
N TYR A 119 -2.91 10.12 -9.84
CA TYR A 119 -1.68 10.10 -10.61
C TYR A 119 -1.95 10.32 -12.10
N ASN A 120 -1.19 11.22 -12.72
CA ASN A 120 -1.28 11.47 -14.17
C ASN A 120 -0.62 10.36 -15.00
N GLU A 121 0.30 9.61 -14.41
CA GLU A 121 1.02 8.52 -15.06
C GLU A 121 0.72 7.17 -14.37
N SER A 122 0.77 6.08 -15.15
CA SER A 122 0.63 4.73 -14.59
C SER A 122 1.93 4.28 -13.93
N VAL A 123 1.82 3.35 -12.97
CA VAL A 123 2.99 2.71 -12.34
C VAL A 123 3.90 2.07 -13.39
N SER A 124 3.34 1.48 -14.45
CA SER A 124 4.11 0.91 -15.55
C SER A 124 4.89 1.96 -16.36
N SER A 125 4.31 3.15 -16.57
CA SER A 125 4.99 4.27 -17.22
C SER A 125 6.18 4.76 -16.38
N LEU A 126 5.95 4.93 -15.07
CA LEU A 126 6.98 5.34 -14.12
C LEU A 126 8.16 4.34 -14.10
N LYS A 127 7.88 3.04 -14.01
CA LYS A 127 8.91 1.99 -14.02
C LYS A 127 9.78 2.02 -15.28
N LYS A 128 9.17 2.22 -16.46
CA LYS A 128 9.92 2.32 -17.73
C LYS A 128 10.85 3.52 -17.71
N ARG A 129 10.37 4.69 -17.29
CA ARG A 129 11.18 5.91 -17.21
C ARG A 129 12.35 5.74 -16.25
N THR A 130 12.13 5.17 -15.06
CA THR A 130 13.21 4.92 -14.09
C THR A 130 14.25 3.96 -14.63
N ALA A 131 13.85 2.87 -15.31
CA ALA A 131 14.78 1.94 -15.91
C ALA A 131 15.62 2.59 -17.03
N THR A 132 14.99 3.40 -17.89
CA THR A 132 15.70 4.16 -18.93
C THR A 132 16.69 5.15 -18.32
N ALA A 133 16.28 5.92 -17.31
CA ALA A 133 17.15 6.89 -16.64
C ALA A 133 18.34 6.22 -15.91
N GLN A 134 18.14 5.04 -15.31
CA GLN A 134 19.23 4.27 -14.72
C GLN A 134 20.21 3.79 -15.78
N LEU A 135 19.74 3.23 -16.91
CA LEU A 135 20.60 2.81 -18.03
C LEU A 135 21.44 3.97 -18.57
N GLU A 136 20.83 5.15 -18.77
CA GLU A 136 21.53 6.35 -19.24
C GLU A 136 22.61 6.82 -18.25
N ALA A 137 22.40 6.70 -16.94
CA ALA A 137 23.38 7.09 -15.93
C ALA A 137 24.62 6.18 -15.83
N PHE A 138 24.60 5.01 -16.47
CA PHE A 138 25.73 4.07 -16.54
C PHE A 138 26.44 4.06 -17.91
N THR A 139 26.11 5.00 -18.81
CA THR A 139 26.74 5.19 -20.13
C THR A 139 27.50 6.50 -20.17
#